data_AF-X6HGK7-F1
#
_entry.id   AF-X6HGK7-F1
#
_cell.length_a   1.000
_cell.length_b   1.000
_cell.length_c   1.000
_cell.angle_alpha   90.00
_cell.angle_beta   90.00
_cell.angle_gamma   90.00
#
_symmetry.space_group_name_H-M   'P 1'
#
loop_
_entity.id
_entity.type
_entity.pdbx_description
1 polymer ?
#
loop_
_entity_poly.entity_id
_entity_poly.type
_entity_poly.pdbx_seq_one_letter_code
_entity_poly.pdbx_strand_id
1 'polypeptide(L)' 'MWFPHAFIGVMEQLQHAVKTGAPPALSVADNVKTMALVEAGYRSIDEGRTVKLSEISIKSAN' A
#
# COMPACT_ATOMS: atom_id res chain seq x y z
N MET A 1 22.28 11.42 -3.77
CA MET A 1 22.08 11.20 -2.32
C MET A 1 20.61 10.87 -2.06
N TRP A 2 20.32 9.81 -1.29
CA TRP A 2 18.96 9.33 -0.99
C TRP A 2 18.24 10.18 0.06
N PHE A 3 18.98 10.70 1.03
CA PHE A 3 18.49 11.71 1.97
C PHE A 3 18.78 13.12 1.41
N PRO A 4 17.82 14.07 1.45
CA PRO A 4 16.45 13.94 1.96
C PRO A 4 15.41 13.49 0.91
N HIS A 5 15.81 13.26 -0.35
CA HIS A 5 14.91 13.04 -1.49
C HIS A 5 13.90 11.89 -1.30
N ALA A 6 14.26 10.83 -0.59
CA ALA A 6 13.37 9.70 -0.31
C ALA A 6 12.24 10.03 0.69
N PHE A 7 12.38 11.11 1.47
CA PHE A 7 11.46 11.43 2.57
C PHE A 7 10.73 12.74 2.39
N ILE A 8 11.35 13.73 1.74
CA ILE A 8 10.81 15.09 1.68
C ILE A 8 9.39 15.13 1.09
N GLY A 9 9.10 14.33 0.06
CA GLY A 9 7.77 14.26 -0.55
C GLY A 9 6.72 13.59 0.34
N VAL A 10 7.00 12.41 0.88
CA VAL A 10 6.03 11.67 1.72
C VAL A 10 5.72 12.40 3.03
N MET A 11 6.73 13.08 3.60
CA MET A 11 6.56 13.88 4.81
C MET A 11 5.75 15.15 4.55
N GLU A 12 5.95 15.81 3.40
CA GLU A 12 5.14 16.97 3.00
C GLU A 12 3.68 16.57 2.76
N GLN A 13 3.44 15.49 2.03
CA GLN A 13 2.09 14.99 1.74
C GLN A 13 1.29 14.65 3.01
N LEU A 14 1.95 14.03 4.01
CA LEU A 14 1.32 13.76 5.29
C LEU A 14 0.94 15.06 6.01
N GLN A 15 1.85 16.04 6.06
CA GLN A 15 1.58 17.34 6.68
C GLN A 15 0.45 18.09 5.96
N HIS A 16 0.40 18.02 4.63
CA HIS A 16 -0.69 18.60 3.85
C HIS A 16 -2.04 17.98 4.23
N ALA A 17 -2.15 16.65 4.24
CA ALA A 17 -3.38 15.94 4.60
C ALA A 17 -3.88 16.31 6.01
N VAL A 18 -2.96 16.40 6.97
CA VAL A 18 -3.29 16.86 8.34
C VAL A 18 -3.81 18.30 8.34
N LYS A 19 -3.15 19.20 7.59
CA LYS A 19 -3.51 20.62 7.55
C LYS A 19 -4.87 20.87 6.88
N THR A 20 -5.19 20.13 5.82
CA THR A 20 -6.38 20.38 5.00
C THR A 20 -7.56 19.48 5.33
N GLY A 21 -7.34 18.41 6.09
CA GLY A 21 -8.32 17.35 6.28
C GLY A 21 -8.57 16.50 5.03
N ALA A 22 -7.77 16.68 3.97
CA ALA A 22 -7.86 15.85 2.77
C ALA A 22 -7.40 14.41 3.08
N PRO A 23 -7.92 13.41 2.36
CA PRO A 23 -7.42 12.04 2.49
C PRO A 23 -5.90 11.95 2.24
N PRO A 24 -5.16 11.18 3.05
CA PRO A 24 -3.73 10.98 2.81
C PRO A 24 -3.48 10.30 1.47
N ALA A 25 -2.47 10.77 0.73
CA ALA A 25 -2.05 10.15 -0.54
C ALA A 25 -1.62 8.69 -0.38
N LEU A 26 -1.07 8.33 0.80
CA LEU A 26 -0.63 6.99 1.18
C LEU A 26 -1.48 6.46 2.34
N SER A 27 -2.76 6.21 2.08
CA SER A 27 -3.70 5.72 3.10
C SER A 27 -3.42 4.26 3.50
N VAL A 28 -3.79 3.89 4.73
CA VAL A 28 -3.71 2.49 5.18
C VAL A 28 -4.53 1.57 4.28
N ALA A 29 -5.75 1.99 3.92
CA ALA A 29 -6.65 1.19 3.09
C ALA A 29 -6.03 0.86 1.72
N ASP A 30 -5.24 1.77 1.15
CA ASP A 30 -4.54 1.53 -0.10
C ASP A 30 -3.30 0.63 0.10
N ASN A 31 -2.51 0.88 1.15
CA ASN A 31 -1.32 0.06 1.46
C ASN A 31 -1.65 -1.42 1.73
N VAL A 32 -2.85 -1.73 2.25
CA VAL A 32 -3.28 -3.13 2.42
C VAL A 32 -3.40 -3.87 1.08
N LYS A 33 -3.64 -3.19 -0.05
CA LYS A 33 -3.63 -3.81 -1.38
C LYS A 33 -2.23 -4.27 -1.79
N THR A 34 -1.18 -3.52 -1.39
CA THR A 34 0.20 -3.96 -1.57
C THR A 34 0.48 -5.25 -0.80
N MET A 35 -0.06 -5.38 0.42
CA MET A 35 0.05 -6.62 1.18
C MET A 35 -0.68 -7.79 0.53
N ALA A 36 -1.84 -7.54 -0.11
CA ALA A 36 -2.53 -8.58 -0.88
C ALA A 36 -1.69 -9.07 -2.07
N LEU A 37 -0.90 -8.21 -2.70
CA LEU A 37 0.06 -8.63 -3.73
C LEU A 37 1.18 -9.50 -3.17
N VAL A 38 1.72 -9.16 -1.99
CA VAL A 38 2.73 -9.98 -1.31
C VAL A 38 2.18 -11.38 -1.01
N GLU A 39 0.96 -11.45 -0.47
CA GLU A 39 0.26 -12.72 -0.18
C GLU A 39 0.03 -13.54 -1.46
N ALA A 40 -0.41 -12.91 -2.55
CA ALA A 40 -0.56 -13.57 -3.85
C ALA A 40 0.77 -14.15 -4.35
N GLY A 41 1.88 -13.43 -4.14
CA GLY A 41 3.22 -13.89 -4.50
C GLY A 41 3.63 -15.15 -3.74
N TYR A 42 3.43 -15.18 -2.43
CA TYR A 42 3.72 -16.38 -1.64
C TYR A 42 2.84 -17.57 -2.02
N ARG A 43 1.53 -17.35 -2.24
CA ARG A 43 0.63 -18.41 -2.72
C ARG A 43 1.02 -18.93 -4.10
N SER A 44 1.49 -18.05 -4.97
CA SER A 44 1.97 -18.42 -6.30
C SER A 44 3.18 -19.35 -6.25
N ILE A 45 4.10 -19.10 -5.31
CA ILE A 45 5.28 -19.97 -5.08
C ILE A 45 4.84 -21.35 -4.60
N ASP A 46 3.93 -21.42 -3.63
CA ASP A 46 3.45 -22.68 -3.04
C ASP A 46 2.67 -23.53 -4.05
N GLU A 47 1.79 -22.90 -4.83
CA GLU A 47 0.94 -23.59 -5.81
C GLU A 47 1.61 -23.79 -7.18
N GLY A 48 2.77 -23.18 -7.42
CA GLY A 48 3.48 -23.26 -8.69
C GLY A 48 2.71 -22.68 -9.88
N ARG A 49 1.80 -21.71 -9.65
CA ARG A 49 0.97 -21.08 -10.69
C ARG A 49 0.79 -19.58 -10.45
N THR A 50 0.35 -18.86 -11.47
CA THR A 50 -0.10 -17.47 -11.32
C THR A 50 -1.37 -17.40 -10.47
N VAL A 51 -1.40 -16.46 -9.52
CA VAL A 51 -2.56 -16.14 -8.66
C VAL A 51 -3.07 -14.75 -9.03
N LYS A 52 -4.37 -14.62 -9.32
CA LYS A 52 -5.01 -13.32 -9.55
C LYS A 52 -5.24 -12.62 -8.22
N LEU A 53 -5.11 -11.29 -8.19
CA LEU A 53 -5.37 -10.51 -6.96
C LEU A 53 -6.82 -10.68 -6.45
N SER A 54 -7.78 -10.97 -7.32
CA SER A 54 -9.17 -11.27 -6.93
C SER A 54 -9.32 -12.55 -6.09
N GLU A 55 -8.29 -13.41 -6.05
CA GLU A 55 -8.25 -14.61 -5.21
C GLU A 55 -7.79 -14.30 -3.77
N ILE A 56 -7.29 -13.08 -3.51
CA ILE A 56 -6.87 -12.62 -2.19
C ILE A 56 -7.94 -11.73 -1.57
N SER A 57 -8.52 -12.18 -0.45
CA SER A 57 -9.54 -11.42 0.26
C SER A 57 -8.90 -10.27 1.05
N ILE A 58 -9.42 -9.06 0.85
CA ILE A 58 -9.09 -7.88 1.65
C ILE A 58 -10.36 -7.46 2.39
N LYS A 59 -10.32 -7.45 3.73
CA LYS A 59 -11.40 -6.84 4.51
C LYS A 59 -11.31 -5.33 4.36
N SER A 60 -12.38 -4.69 3.90
CA SER A 60 -12.45 -3.23 3.96
C SER A 60 -12.48 -2.80 5.42
N ALA A 61 -11.67 -1.81 5.77
CA ALA A 61 -11.79 -1.15 7.06
C ALA A 61 -13.11 -0.38 7.07
N ASN A 62 -13.93 -0.62 8.11
CA ASN A 62 -15.21 0.07 8.35
C ASN A 62 -15.01 1.58 8.56
#